data_AF-A0A9P5TR14-F1
#
_entry.id   AF-A0A9P5TR14-F1
#
_cell.length_a   1.000
_cell.length_b   1.000
_cell.length_c   1.000
_cell.angle_alpha   90.00
_cell.angle_beta   90.00
_cell.angle_gamma   90.00
#
_symmetry.space_group_name_H-M   'P 1'
#
loop_
_entity.id
_entity.type
_entity.pdbx_description
1 polymer ?
#
loop_
_entity_poly.entity_id
_entity_poly.type
_entity_poly.pdbx_seq_one_letter_code
_entity_poly.pdbx_strand_id
1 'polypeptide(L)'
;MKVFDPRYIEIHFRSPNSISQSMGCATPSPWPLKAETLTAQNRLEAPLKDDEERPEEYYEDGDKSCYFEEQYYQYMRCYYEAEVASYVLLKSFQGSILPTFFDAGKLIPPPNTRSIQLSVVLKEYIPNIKFSEFLLSNPIGTLQPSICMPVVDAVSQFRALEPGFDLFGYQS
;
A
#
# COMPACT_ATOMS: atom_id res chain seq x y z
N MET A 1 -13.85 3.20 1.61
CA MET A 1 -13.32 2.16 0.71
C MET A 1 -11.92 2.57 0.25
N LYS A 2 -10.95 1.68 0.35
CA LYS A 2 -9.59 1.85 -0.21
C LYS A 2 -9.47 0.96 -1.45
N VAL A 3 -8.92 1.50 -2.54
CA VAL A 3 -8.69 0.78 -3.80
C VAL A 3 -7.19 0.59 -3.99
N PHE A 4 -6.77 -0.63 -4.32
CA PHE A 4 -5.39 -0.97 -4.64
C PHE A 4 -5.23 -0.96 -6.15
N ASP A 5 -4.81 0.19 -6.68
CA ASP A 5 -4.66 0.42 -8.11
C ASP A 5 -3.19 0.69 -8.44
N PRO A 6 -2.53 -0.20 -9.20
CA PRO A 6 -1.09 -0.12 -9.47
C PRO A 6 -0.66 1.15 -10.20
N ARG A 7 -1.60 1.84 -10.87
CA ARG A 7 -1.38 3.16 -11.48
C ARG A 7 -0.87 4.23 -10.52
N TYR A 8 -1.17 4.09 -9.23
CA TYR A 8 -0.85 5.10 -8.22
C TYR A 8 0.33 4.70 -7.32
N ILE A 9 1.06 3.64 -7.67
CA ILE A 9 2.14 3.11 -6.83
C ILE A 9 3.30 4.11 -6.65
N GLU A 10 3.62 4.92 -7.66
CA GLU A 10 4.66 5.96 -7.59
C GLU A 10 4.38 7.04 -6.53
N ILE A 11 3.10 7.27 -6.20
CA ILE A 11 2.71 8.23 -5.15
C ILE A 11 3.14 7.71 -3.77
N HIS A 12 3.24 6.39 -3.60
CA HIS A 12 3.59 5.75 -2.34
C HIS A 12 5.10 5.59 -2.11
N PHE A 13 5.92 5.60 -3.18
CA PHE A 13 7.39 5.49 -3.09
C PHE A 13 8.14 6.83 -3.10
N ARG A 14 7.45 7.96 -3.29
CA ARG A 14 8.08 9.28 -3.10
C ARG A 14 8.28 9.54 -1.61
N SER A 15 9.52 9.38 -1.15
CA SER A 15 9.96 9.89 0.13
C SER A 15 9.67 11.38 0.23
N PRO A 16 9.06 11.89 1.32
CA PRO A 16 8.83 13.31 1.51
C PRO A 16 10.15 14.13 1.57
N ASN A 17 11.30 13.47 1.68
CA ASN A 17 12.62 14.10 1.76
C ASN A 17 13.41 14.10 0.43
N SER A 18 12.87 13.62 -0.68
CA SER A 18 13.54 13.77 -1.99
C SER A 18 13.30 15.18 -2.55
N ILE A 19 13.94 16.18 -1.92
CA ILE A 19 14.05 17.57 -2.43
C ILE A 19 14.96 17.64 -3.67
N SER A 20 15.62 16.53 -4.04
CA SER A 20 16.55 16.48 -5.15
C SER A 20 15.99 15.74 -6.37
N GLN A 21 14.82 16.15 -6.87
CA GLN A 21 14.52 16.04 -8.31
C GLN A 21 13.81 17.33 -8.74
N SER A 22 14.62 18.26 -9.26
CA SER A 22 14.34 19.10 -10.43
C SER A 22 12.88 19.39 -10.76
N MET A 23 12.56 20.68 -10.88
CA MET A 23 11.46 21.21 -11.70
C MET A 23 11.10 20.26 -12.85
N GLY A 24 9.97 19.60 -12.70
CA GLY A 24 9.58 18.48 -13.53
C GLY A 24 8.63 17.66 -12.70
N CYS A 25 7.34 17.92 -12.86
CA CYS A 25 6.30 16.98 -12.48
C CYS A 25 6.74 15.62 -13.06
N ALA A 26 7.33 14.74 -12.23
CA ALA A 26 7.55 13.36 -12.66
C ALA A 26 6.15 12.84 -12.96
N THR A 27 5.81 12.86 -14.24
CA THR A 27 4.54 12.41 -14.77
C THR A 27 4.41 10.97 -14.31
N PRO A 28 3.28 10.59 -13.68
CA PRO A 28 3.02 9.18 -13.41
C PRO A 28 3.34 8.42 -14.68
N SER A 29 4.19 7.40 -14.61
CA SER A 29 4.45 6.57 -15.80
C SER A 29 3.10 6.23 -16.43
N PRO A 30 2.86 6.58 -17.71
CA PRO A 30 1.57 6.33 -18.31
C PRO A 30 1.32 4.84 -18.19
N TRP A 31 0.16 4.49 -17.65
CA TRP A 31 -0.32 3.12 -17.56
C TRP A 31 -1.22 2.88 -18.78
N PRO A 32 -0.67 2.53 -19.96
CA PRO A 32 -1.46 2.40 -21.17
C PRO A 32 -2.33 1.15 -21.06
N LEU A 33 -3.62 1.30 -21.36
CA LEU A 33 -4.56 0.18 -21.42
C LEU A 33 -4.05 -0.96 -22.31
N LYS A 34 -3.28 -0.65 -23.36
CA LYS A 34 -2.66 -1.65 -24.23
C LYS A 34 -1.65 -2.54 -23.48
N ALA A 35 -0.76 -1.95 -22.66
CA ALA A 35 0.19 -2.74 -21.88
C ALA A 35 -0.53 -3.52 -20.78
N GLU A 36 -1.49 -2.89 -20.07
CA GLU A 36 -2.30 -3.59 -19.06
C GLU A 36 -3.03 -4.80 -19.66
N THR A 37 -3.59 -4.65 -20.87
CA THR A 37 -4.27 -5.74 -21.58
C THR A 37 -3.31 -6.86 -21.96
N LEU A 38 -2.15 -6.52 -22.51
CA LEU A 38 -1.15 -7.50 -22.92
C LEU A 38 -0.60 -8.25 -21.69
N THR A 39 -0.25 -7.52 -20.63
CA THR A 39 0.19 -8.12 -19.36
C THR A 39 -0.89 -9.00 -18.73
N ALA A 40 -2.16 -8.58 -18.77
CA ALA A 40 -3.28 -9.40 -18.29
C ALA A 40 -3.45 -10.69 -19.11
N GLN A 41 -3.28 -10.64 -20.44
CA GLN A 41 -3.29 -11.81 -21.30
C GLN A 41 -2.10 -12.73 -21.00
N ASN A 42 -0.90 -12.19 -20.88
CA ASN A 42 0.32 -12.94 -20.53
C ASN A 42 0.15 -13.71 -19.22
N ARG A 43 -0.54 -13.14 -18.22
CA ARG A 43 -0.86 -13.84 -16.95
C ARG A 43 -1.79 -15.04 -17.12
N LEU A 44 -2.71 -15.00 -18.09
CA LEU A 44 -3.61 -16.12 -18.39
C LEU A 44 -2.89 -17.24 -19.15
N GLU A 45 -1.98 -16.87 -20.03
CA GLU A 45 -1.24 -17.81 -20.89
C GLU A 45 -0.06 -18.47 -20.15
N ALA A 46 0.63 -17.72 -19.30
CA ALA A 46 1.79 -18.17 -18.53
C ALA A 46 1.73 -17.59 -17.10
N PRO A 47 0.93 -18.17 -16.20
CA PRO A 47 0.86 -17.74 -14.83
C PRO A 47 2.24 -17.87 -14.18
N LEU A 48 2.77 -16.75 -13.68
CA LEU A 48 3.98 -16.75 -12.86
C LEU A 48 3.71 -17.60 -11.61
N LYS A 49 4.66 -18.47 -11.26
CA LYS A 49 4.69 -19.06 -9.91
C LYS A 49 5.05 -17.97 -8.92
N ASP A 50 4.49 -18.01 -7.70
CA ASP A 50 4.58 -16.91 -6.72
C ASP A 50 6.02 -16.50 -6.34
N ASP A 51 7.04 -17.30 -6.68
CA ASP A 51 8.46 -17.02 -6.37
C ASP A 51 9.35 -16.79 -7.62
N GLU A 52 8.79 -16.76 -8.83
CA GLU A 52 9.57 -16.54 -10.06
C GLU A 52 9.55 -15.05 -10.47
N GLU A 53 10.56 -14.30 -10.01
CA GLU A 53 10.90 -13.01 -10.63
C GLU A 53 11.42 -13.24 -12.05
N ARG A 54 10.72 -12.72 -13.06
CA ARG A 54 11.26 -12.68 -14.43
C ARG A 54 12.35 -11.59 -14.48
N PRO A 55 13.62 -11.91 -14.82
CA PRO A 55 14.68 -10.91 -14.86
C PRO A 55 14.41 -9.81 -15.90
N GLU A 56 14.75 -8.55 -15.55
CA GLU A 56 14.62 -7.38 -16.44
C GLU A 56 15.31 -7.55 -17.79
N GLU A 57 16.38 -8.36 -17.86
CA GLU A 57 17.19 -8.61 -19.06
C GLU A 57 16.45 -9.31 -20.20
N TYR A 58 15.24 -9.84 -19.98
CA TYR A 58 14.47 -10.54 -21.02
C TYR A 58 13.54 -9.64 -21.85
N TYR A 59 13.41 -8.36 -21.51
CA TYR A 59 12.43 -7.47 -22.14
C TYR A 59 13.10 -6.51 -23.14
N GLU A 60 12.77 -6.65 -24.42
CA GLU A 60 13.07 -5.63 -25.44
C GLU A 60 12.42 -4.28 -25.06
N ASP A 61 12.92 -3.14 -25.57
CA ASP A 61 12.46 -1.80 -25.13
C ASP A 61 10.93 -1.58 -25.21
N GLY A 62 10.23 -2.24 -26.14
CA GLY A 62 8.75 -2.21 -26.21
C GLY A 62 8.05 -3.05 -25.13
N ASP A 63 8.73 -4.06 -24.62
CA ASP A 63 8.24 -5.05 -23.66
C ASP A 63 8.52 -4.62 -22.19
N LYS A 64 9.39 -3.63 -22.00
CA LYS A 64 9.65 -3.00 -20.69
C LYS A 64 8.38 -2.41 -20.06
N SER A 65 7.47 -1.86 -20.86
CA SER A 65 6.19 -1.35 -20.35
C SER A 65 5.36 -2.44 -19.69
N CYS A 66 5.24 -3.60 -20.33
CA CYS A 66 4.50 -4.74 -19.80
C CYS A 66 5.15 -5.33 -18.55
N TYR A 67 6.49 -5.32 -18.48
CA TYR A 67 7.24 -5.71 -17.29
C TYR A 67 6.92 -4.84 -16.08
N PHE A 68 7.00 -3.50 -16.21
CA PHE A 68 6.69 -2.59 -15.09
C PHE A 68 5.22 -2.72 -14.64
N GLU A 69 4.30 -2.87 -15.59
CA GLU A 69 2.88 -3.11 -15.31
C GLU A 69 2.67 -4.37 -14.46
N GLU A 70 3.36 -5.46 -14.80
CA GLU A 70 3.30 -6.70 -14.02
C GLU A 70 3.91 -6.52 -12.63
N GLN A 71 5.09 -5.93 -12.54
CA GLN A 71 5.76 -5.66 -11.26
C GLN A 71 4.87 -4.83 -10.32
N TYR A 72 4.30 -3.73 -10.82
CA TYR A 72 3.42 -2.88 -10.02
C TYR A 72 2.10 -3.57 -9.65
N TYR A 73 1.54 -4.39 -10.55
CA TYR A 73 0.39 -5.23 -10.24
C TYR A 73 0.72 -6.20 -9.09
N GLN A 74 1.87 -6.87 -9.14
CA GLN A 74 2.32 -7.80 -8.11
C GLN A 74 2.54 -7.11 -6.76
N TYR A 75 3.21 -5.96 -6.73
CA TYR A 75 3.36 -5.18 -5.49
C TYR A 75 2.01 -4.79 -4.88
N MET A 76 1.05 -4.32 -5.70
CA MET A 76 -0.28 -3.99 -5.19
C MET A 76 -1.05 -5.21 -4.69
N ARG A 77 -0.87 -6.37 -5.33
CA ARG A 77 -1.43 -7.65 -4.86
C ARG A 77 -0.87 -7.99 -3.48
N CYS A 78 0.45 -7.96 -3.30
CA CYS A 78 1.10 -8.23 -2.01
C CYS A 78 0.65 -7.25 -0.91
N TYR A 79 0.56 -5.95 -1.20
CA TYR A 79 0.07 -4.96 -0.23
C TYR A 79 -1.38 -5.20 0.17
N TYR A 80 -2.23 -5.56 -0.79
CA TYR A 80 -3.62 -5.89 -0.50
C TYR A 80 -3.72 -7.13 0.40
N GLU A 81 -3.01 -8.20 0.06
CA GLU A 81 -3.03 -9.45 0.83
C GLU A 81 -2.49 -9.25 2.25
N ALA A 82 -1.37 -8.51 2.39
CA ALA A 82 -0.80 -8.15 3.68
C ALA A 82 -1.76 -7.29 4.52
N GLU A 83 -2.44 -6.29 3.94
CA GLU A 83 -3.41 -5.46 4.66
C GLU A 83 -4.62 -6.30 5.13
N VAL A 84 -5.18 -7.16 4.27
CA VAL A 84 -6.29 -8.05 4.64
C VAL A 84 -5.88 -9.02 5.75
N ALA A 85 -4.72 -9.67 5.61
CA ALA A 85 -4.19 -10.58 6.62
C ALA A 85 -3.96 -9.86 7.96
N SER A 86 -3.45 -8.63 7.93
CA SER A 86 -3.24 -7.80 9.13
C SER A 86 -4.57 -7.49 9.84
N TYR A 87 -5.63 -7.16 9.09
CA TYR A 87 -6.94 -6.94 9.71
C TYR A 87 -7.50 -8.20 10.37
N VAL A 88 -7.31 -9.37 9.76
CA VAL A 88 -7.73 -10.65 10.34
C VAL A 88 -6.95 -10.95 11.62
N LEU A 89 -5.63 -10.77 11.61
CA LEU A 89 -4.76 -11.00 12.76
C LEU A 89 -5.06 -10.04 13.92
N LEU A 90 -5.26 -8.75 13.61
CA LEU A 90 -5.45 -7.67 14.57
C LEU A 90 -6.92 -7.40 14.87
N LYS A 91 -7.79 -8.41 14.75
CA LYS A 91 -9.25 -8.27 14.91
C LYS A 91 -9.65 -7.65 16.26
N SER A 92 -8.94 -7.95 17.35
CA SER A 92 -9.21 -7.39 18.68
C SER A 92 -8.93 -5.88 18.79
N PHE A 93 -8.16 -5.32 17.85
CA PHE A 93 -7.76 -3.91 17.84
C PHE A 93 -8.66 -3.04 16.97
N GLN A 94 -9.61 -3.65 16.25
CA GLN A 94 -10.53 -2.95 15.36
C GLN A 94 -11.60 -2.18 16.13
N GLY A 95 -11.93 -0.98 15.65
CA GLY A 95 -12.91 -0.07 16.26
C GLY A 95 -12.37 0.77 17.42
N SER A 96 -11.09 0.60 17.77
CA SER A 96 -10.39 1.41 18.78
C SER A 96 -9.09 1.98 18.22
N ILE A 97 -8.09 1.12 18.05
CA ILE A 97 -6.74 1.47 17.58
C ILE A 97 -6.68 1.42 16.06
N LEU A 98 -7.33 0.42 15.47
CA LEU A 98 -7.43 0.26 14.03
C LEU A 98 -8.86 0.56 13.57
N PRO A 99 -9.03 1.11 12.34
CA PRO A 99 -10.35 1.20 11.74
C PRO A 99 -11.00 -0.19 11.67
N THR A 100 -12.31 -0.25 11.86
CA THR A 100 -13.05 -1.50 11.68
C THR A 100 -12.96 -1.96 10.22
N PHE A 101 -12.57 -3.21 10.00
CA PHE A 101 -12.59 -3.87 8.70
C PHE A 101 -13.97 -4.49 8.48
N PHE A 102 -14.64 -4.07 7.40
CA PHE A 102 -15.96 -4.59 7.06
C PHE A 102 -15.86 -5.73 6.08
N ASP A 103 -15.11 -5.55 4.98
CA ASP A 103 -14.98 -6.55 3.93
C ASP A 103 -13.81 -6.27 2.98
N ALA A 104 -13.47 -7.26 2.15
CA ALA A 104 -12.54 -7.11 1.04
C ALA A 104 -13.09 -7.78 -0.22
N GLY A 105 -12.71 -7.27 -1.39
CA GLY A 105 -13.23 -7.81 -2.64
C GLY A 105 -12.54 -7.28 -3.89
N LYS A 106 -13.25 -7.40 -5.02
CA LYS A 106 -12.80 -6.96 -6.34
C LYS A 106 -13.77 -5.95 -6.92
N LEU A 107 -13.24 -4.85 -7.44
CA LEU A 107 -14.00 -3.88 -8.22
C LEU A 107 -13.99 -4.30 -9.69
N ILE A 108 -15.18 -4.44 -10.26
CA ILE A 108 -15.36 -4.69 -11.69
C ILE A 108 -15.30 -3.34 -12.40
N PRO A 109 -14.26 -3.08 -13.22
CA PRO A 109 -14.14 -1.82 -13.94
C PRO A 109 -15.20 -1.73 -15.05
N PRO A 110 -15.62 -0.51 -15.43
CA PRO A 110 -16.44 -0.32 -16.63
C PRO A 110 -15.76 -0.89 -17.89
N PRO A 111 -16.53 -1.33 -18.90
CA PRO A 111 -15.97 -1.88 -20.13
C PRO A 111 -14.95 -0.95 -20.78
N ASN A 112 -13.87 -1.51 -21.32
CA ASN A 112 -12.80 -0.79 -22.02
C ASN A 112 -12.05 0.28 -21.19
N THR A 113 -12.21 0.29 -19.86
CA THR A 113 -11.45 1.20 -18.99
C THR A 113 -10.25 0.55 -18.35
N ARG A 114 -10.35 -0.75 -18.05
CA ARG A 114 -9.31 -1.58 -17.44
C ARG A 114 -9.43 -3.03 -17.91
N SER A 115 -8.30 -3.71 -17.97
CA SER A 115 -8.15 -5.13 -18.26
C SER A 115 -7.85 -5.96 -17.01
N ILE A 116 -7.82 -5.33 -15.83
CA ILE A 116 -7.67 -5.99 -14.52
C ILE A 116 -8.81 -5.62 -13.57
N GLN A 117 -9.17 -6.56 -12.69
CA GLN A 117 -10.04 -6.28 -11.55
C GLN A 117 -9.21 -5.74 -10.38
N LEU A 118 -9.63 -4.62 -9.81
CA LEU A 118 -8.89 -3.97 -8.71
C LEU A 118 -9.29 -4.56 -7.37
N SER A 119 -8.30 -4.80 -6.51
CA SER A 119 -8.58 -5.20 -5.13
C SER A 119 -9.08 -4.00 -4.32
N VAL A 120 -10.07 -4.24 -3.46
CA VAL A 120 -10.64 -3.21 -2.59
C VAL A 120 -10.78 -3.70 -1.16
N VAL A 121 -10.59 -2.78 -0.21
CA VAL A 121 -10.86 -2.99 1.21
C VAL A 121 -11.91 -1.98 1.66
N LEU A 122 -12.98 -2.49 2.26
CA LEU A 122 -14.01 -1.72 2.92
C LEU A 122 -13.69 -1.65 4.42
N LYS A 123 -13.45 -0.44 4.90
CA LYS A 123 -13.14 -0.16 6.29
C LYS A 123 -13.83 1.11 6.75
N GLU A 124 -13.97 1.21 8.07
CA GLU A 124 -14.46 2.38 8.78
C GLU A 124 -13.77 3.65 8.30
N TYR A 125 -14.59 4.66 8.02
CA TYR A 125 -14.11 5.99 7.75
C TYR A 125 -13.90 6.70 9.08
N ILE A 126 -12.68 7.15 9.34
CA ILE A 126 -12.36 7.94 10.53
C ILE A 126 -12.41 9.42 10.14
N PRO A 127 -13.47 10.16 10.52
CA PRO A 127 -13.61 11.57 10.15
C PRO A 127 -12.74 12.41 11.08
N ASN A 128 -11.49 12.73 10.71
CA ASN A 128 -10.66 13.66 11.50
C ASN A 128 -9.45 14.21 10.71
N ILE A 129 -8.88 15.28 11.26
CA ILE A 129 -7.63 15.92 10.81
C ILE A 129 -6.47 14.92 10.95
N LYS A 130 -5.59 14.84 9.95
CA LYS A 130 -4.40 13.99 10.05
C LYS A 130 -3.52 14.50 11.19
N PHE A 131 -2.89 13.60 11.94
CA PHE A 131 -2.01 14.02 13.04
C PHE A 131 -0.91 15.00 12.57
N SER A 132 -0.41 14.86 11.33
CA SER A 132 0.51 15.81 10.71
C SER A 132 -0.05 17.23 10.59
N GLU A 133 -1.32 17.36 10.19
CA GLU A 133 -2.00 18.66 10.05
C GLU A 133 -2.29 19.27 11.44
N PHE A 134 -2.60 18.42 12.43
CA PHE A 134 -2.72 18.83 13.82
C PHE A 134 -1.40 19.39 14.37
N LEU A 135 -0.26 18.75 14.07
CA LEU A 135 1.08 19.20 14.47
C LEU A 135 1.51 20.51 13.80
N LEU A 136 1.09 20.76 12.56
CA LEU A 136 1.34 22.05 11.90
C LEU A 136 0.65 23.21 12.62
N SER A 137 -0.52 22.93 13.22
CA SER A 137 -1.30 23.92 13.96
C SER A 137 -0.93 24.00 15.45
N ASN A 138 -0.24 22.98 15.98
CA ASN A 138 0.12 22.85 17.39
C ASN A 138 1.59 22.37 17.50
N PRO A 139 2.56 23.28 17.68
CA PRO A 139 3.97 22.90 17.76
C PRO A 139 4.23 21.91 18.91
N ILE A 140 5.19 21.00 18.72
CA ILE A 140 5.45 19.81 19.56
C ILE A 140 5.47 20.10 21.08
N GLY A 141 5.89 21.30 21.50
CA GLY A 141 5.86 21.73 22.91
C GLY A 141 4.47 21.91 23.53
N THR A 142 3.40 21.75 22.74
CA THR A 142 1.99 21.86 23.18
C THR A 142 1.25 20.53 23.19
N LEU A 143 1.92 19.43 22.83
CA LEU A 143 1.32 18.09 22.86
C LEU A 143 1.09 17.64 24.30
N GLN A 144 -0.19 17.55 24.68
CA GLN A 144 -0.59 17.00 25.96
C GLN A 144 -0.33 15.48 25.99
N PRO A 145 0.16 14.92 27.12
CA PRO A 145 0.35 13.47 27.27
C PRO A 145 -0.90 12.65 26.92
N SER A 146 -2.11 13.19 27.16
CA SER A 146 -3.38 12.54 26.81
C SER A 146 -3.55 12.25 25.31
N ILE A 147 -2.81 12.94 24.44
CA ILE A 147 -2.81 12.71 22.99
C ILE A 147 -1.78 11.63 22.62
N CYS A 148 -0.65 11.60 23.30
CA CYS A 148 0.46 10.69 22.99
C CYS A 148 0.33 9.30 23.63
N MET A 149 -0.19 9.23 24.86
CA MET A 149 -0.29 7.98 25.62
C MET A 149 -1.12 6.90 24.93
N PRO A 150 -2.28 7.20 24.30
CA PRO A 150 -3.03 6.19 23.57
C PRO A 150 -2.23 5.50 22.46
N VAL A 151 -1.32 6.24 21.80
CA VAL A 151 -0.43 5.67 20.76
C VAL A 151 0.61 4.75 21.39
N VAL A 152 1.21 5.16 22.52
CA VAL A 152 2.20 4.34 23.25
C VAL A 152 1.57 3.05 23.75
N ASP A 153 0.37 3.13 24.31
CA ASP A 153 -0.37 1.97 24.82
C ASP A 153 -0.73 1.01 23.68
N ALA A 154 -1.17 1.55 22.53
CA ALA A 154 -1.44 0.74 21.34
C ALA A 154 -0.21 -0.01 20.84
N VAL A 155 0.94 0.67 20.71
CA VAL A 155 2.21 0.04 20.30
C VAL A 155 2.63 -1.06 21.28
N SER A 156 2.47 -0.81 22.59
CA SER A 156 2.81 -1.79 23.62
C SER A 156 1.95 -3.05 23.51
N GLN A 157 0.66 -2.89 23.23
CA GLN A 157 -0.26 -4.02 23.02
C GLN A 157 0.07 -4.80 21.75
N PHE A 158 0.46 -4.15 20.66
CA PHE A 158 0.90 -4.86 19.45
C PHE A 158 2.14 -5.73 19.71
N ARG A 159 3.13 -5.22 20.45
CA ARG A 159 4.33 -5.99 20.81
C ARG A 159 4.02 -7.23 21.64
N ALA A 160 3.01 -7.18 22.49
CA ALA A 160 2.61 -8.32 23.30
C ALA A 160 2.01 -9.48 22.48
N LEU A 161 1.58 -9.25 21.24
CA LEU A 161 1.08 -10.29 20.33
C LEU A 161 2.21 -11.11 19.69
N GLU A 162 3.42 -10.56 19.63
CA GLU A 162 4.63 -11.24 19.14
C GLU A 162 5.66 -11.34 20.26
N PRO A 163 5.60 -12.36 21.13
CA PRO A 163 6.67 -12.63 22.07
C PRO A 163 7.93 -13.05 21.30
N GLY A 164 8.75 -12.08 20.89
CA GLY A 164 10.04 -12.34 20.22
C GLY A 164 10.59 -11.24 19.30
N PHE A 165 9.84 -10.19 18.95
CA PHE A 165 10.31 -9.17 18.01
C PHE A 165 10.81 -7.90 18.72
N ASP A 166 12.12 -7.85 18.98
CA ASP A 166 12.81 -6.69 19.56
C ASP A 166 13.28 -5.74 18.45
N LEU A 167 12.53 -4.67 18.19
CA LEU A 167 12.83 -3.67 17.15
C LEU A 167 14.04 -2.78 17.50
N PHE A 168 14.53 -2.86 18.73
CA PHE A 168 15.70 -2.10 19.18
C PHE A 168 16.57 -3.06 19.97
N GLY A 169 17.45 -3.79 19.28
CA GLY A 169 18.44 -4.67 19.89
C GLY A 169 19.42 -3.93 20.81
N TYR A 170 18.92 -3.50 21.97
CA TYR A 170 19.70 -3.05 23.10
C TYR A 170 19.68 -4.18 24.11
N GLN A 171 20.61 -5.12 23.93
CA GLN A 171 21.09 -5.91 25.05
C GLN A 171 21.97 -5.00 25.91
N SER A 172 21.53 -4.77 27.14
CA SER A 172 22.32 -4.21 28.25
C SER A 172 23.37 -5.21 28.72
#